data_AF-A0A6P8YZ28-F1
#
_entry.id   AF-A0A6P8YZ28-F1
#
_cell.length_a   1.000
_cell.length_b   1.000
_cell.length_c   1.000
_cell.angle_alpha   90.00
_cell.angle_beta   90.00
_cell.angle_gamma   90.00
#
_symmetry.space_group_name_H-M   'P 1'
#
loop_
_entity.id
_entity.type
_entity.pdbx_description
1 polymer ?
#
loop_
_entity_poly.entity_id
_entity_poly.type
_entity_poly.pdbx_seq_one_letter_code
_entity_poly.pdbx_strand_id
1 'polypeptide(L)'
;MIEFCSERRMFIAIGLLGGVTLLVLILEGRWTWSATAARGTVAPSASSVSSASSPQATNTSCWLHEEYEVVEECHPCTDFEVASKSIKECIPTKFKEVVKCRISGRAVRSCQKVVWLEERKFWLFEVFTLCGALISSLAVFIRQRQLDRRMMKRLQAQLSTTCA
;
A
#
# COMPACT_ATOMS: atom_id res chain seq x y z
N MET A 1 1.78 6.50 46.58
CA MET A 1 0.87 6.39 45.43
C MET A 1 1.39 7.26 44.29
N ILE A 2 2.32 6.77 43.46
CA ILE A 2 2.82 7.49 42.27
C ILE A 2 3.03 6.53 41.06
N GLU A 3 3.11 5.21 41.26
CA GLU A 3 3.45 4.25 40.19
C GLU A 3 2.36 4.01 39.12
N PHE A 4 1.09 4.34 39.37
CA PHE A 4 0.02 4.15 38.37
C PHE A 4 0.05 5.17 37.21
N CYS A 5 0.91 6.18 37.27
CA CYS A 5 1.01 7.22 36.26
C CYS A 5 1.90 6.83 35.05
N SER A 6 2.73 5.80 35.19
CA SER A 6 3.68 5.35 34.14
C SER A 6 3.03 4.44 33.10
N GLU A 7 2.34 3.38 33.51
CA GLU A 7 1.81 2.35 32.58
C GLU A 7 0.92 2.95 31.49
N ARG A 8 -0.07 3.77 31.87
CA ARG A 8 -1.01 4.36 30.90
C ARG A 8 -0.35 5.33 29.94
N ARG A 9 0.63 6.11 30.43
CA ARG A 9 1.40 7.04 29.59
C ARG A 9 2.35 6.29 28.67
N MET A 10 2.92 5.17 29.12
CA MET A 10 3.78 4.29 28.33
C MET A 10 3.00 3.65 27.16
N PHE A 11 1.78 3.18 27.40
CA PHE A 11 0.94 2.61 26.32
C PHE A 11 0.47 3.66 25.32
N ILE A 12 0.11 4.87 25.78
CA ILE A 12 -0.25 5.98 24.90
C ILE A 12 0.96 6.39 24.07
N ALA A 13 2.15 6.45 24.66
CA ALA A 13 3.38 6.77 23.95
C ALA A 13 3.72 5.72 22.89
N ILE A 14 3.64 4.42 23.21
CA ILE A 14 3.90 3.34 22.24
C ILE A 14 2.86 3.34 21.12
N GLY A 15 1.58 3.52 21.45
CA GLY A 15 0.50 3.61 20.46
C GLY A 15 0.63 4.83 19.54
N LEU A 16 0.97 6.00 20.09
CA LEU A 16 1.26 7.20 19.31
C LEU A 16 2.49 7.01 18.43
N LEU A 17 3.57 6.44 18.96
CA LEU A 17 4.82 6.26 18.22
C LEU A 17 4.63 5.24 17.09
N GLY A 18 3.93 4.12 17.34
CA GLY A 18 3.52 3.17 16.32
C GLY A 18 2.59 3.78 15.26
N GLY A 19 1.57 4.51 15.70
CA GLY A 19 0.64 5.20 14.80
C GLY A 19 1.33 6.24 13.92
N VAL A 20 2.25 7.04 14.49
CA VAL A 20 3.05 8.03 13.76
C VAL A 20 3.98 7.33 12.77
N THR A 21 4.66 6.24 13.15
CA THR A 21 5.51 5.49 12.20
C THR A 21 4.71 4.93 11.03
N LEU A 22 3.47 4.46 11.26
CA LEU A 22 2.63 4.02 10.16
C LEU A 22 2.15 5.15 9.28
N LEU A 23 1.76 6.26 9.89
CA LEU A 23 1.34 7.44 9.16
C LEU A 23 2.48 7.94 8.26
N VAL A 24 3.71 7.92 8.76
CA VAL A 24 4.92 8.19 7.97
C VAL A 24 5.08 7.19 6.83
N LEU A 25 4.98 5.88 7.06
CA LEU A 25 5.07 4.87 5.99
C LEU A 25 3.95 5.00 4.94
N ILE A 26 2.75 5.40 5.34
CA ILE A 26 1.63 5.65 4.42
C ILE A 26 1.89 6.91 3.60
N LEU A 27 2.38 7.99 4.23
CA LEU A 27 2.72 9.23 3.54
C LEU A 27 3.88 9.01 2.58
N GLU A 28 4.94 8.32 3.01
CA GLU A 28 6.03 7.91 2.13
C GLU A 28 5.53 6.99 1.02
N GLY A 29 4.66 6.02 1.30
CA GLY A 29 4.07 5.18 0.26
C GLY A 29 3.22 5.95 -0.75
N ARG A 30 2.57 7.03 -0.30
CA ARG A 30 1.77 7.91 -1.16
C ARG A 30 2.67 8.86 -1.96
N TRP A 31 3.78 9.29 -1.38
CA TRP A 31 4.78 10.15 -2.00
C TRP A 31 5.72 9.41 -2.93
N THR A 32 6.12 8.17 -2.63
CA THR A 32 6.92 7.35 -3.54
C THR A 32 6.08 6.92 -4.72
N TRP A 33 4.79 6.67 -4.56
CA TRP A 33 3.90 6.45 -5.70
C TRP A 33 3.83 7.67 -6.62
N SER A 34 3.61 8.87 -6.07
CA SER A 34 3.55 10.10 -6.88
C SER A 34 4.93 10.53 -7.39
N ALA A 35 6.01 10.28 -6.66
CA ALA A 35 7.38 10.56 -7.10
C ALA A 35 7.92 9.54 -8.08
N THR A 36 7.45 8.28 -8.07
CA THR A 36 7.76 7.29 -9.11
C THR A 36 6.91 7.56 -10.36
N ALA A 37 5.67 8.04 -10.18
CA ALA A 37 4.88 8.60 -11.28
C ALA A 37 5.52 9.89 -11.88
N ALA A 38 6.22 10.69 -11.07
CA ALA A 38 6.96 11.87 -11.51
C ALA A 38 8.42 11.59 -11.97
N ARG A 39 9.03 10.47 -11.56
CA ARG A 39 10.39 10.00 -11.95
C ARG A 39 10.39 8.88 -12.99
N GLY A 40 9.29 8.71 -13.73
CA GLY A 40 9.34 8.01 -15.02
C GLY A 40 10.25 8.69 -16.05
N THR A 41 10.82 9.86 -15.73
CA THR A 41 11.89 10.49 -16.47
C THR A 41 13.23 10.33 -15.73
N VAL A 42 14.13 9.54 -16.34
CA VAL A 42 15.60 9.51 -16.19
C VAL A 42 16.21 8.57 -15.14
N ALA A 43 16.70 7.41 -15.61
CA ALA A 43 18.09 6.97 -15.39
C ALA A 43 18.60 6.07 -16.55
N PRO A 44 19.91 6.10 -16.90
CA PRO A 44 20.44 5.65 -18.19
C PRO A 44 21.24 4.33 -18.12
N SER A 45 21.63 3.83 -19.32
CA SER A 45 22.56 2.72 -19.68
C SER A 45 21.91 1.35 -19.92
N ALA A 46 22.22 0.57 -20.96
CA ALA A 46 22.92 0.79 -22.22
C ALA A 46 22.57 -0.41 -23.13
N SER A 47 22.02 -0.15 -24.32
CA SER A 47 22.18 -1.00 -25.51
C SER A 47 21.50 -0.33 -26.69
N SER A 48 22.33 0.13 -27.61
CA SER A 48 22.04 0.56 -28.98
C SER A 48 20.86 -0.17 -29.62
N VAL A 49 19.96 0.57 -30.28
CA VAL A 49 19.64 0.42 -31.72
C VAL A 49 18.62 1.50 -32.13
N SER A 50 19.06 2.31 -33.10
CA SER A 50 18.31 3.11 -34.07
C SER A 50 17.19 4.06 -33.61
N SER A 51 17.50 5.34 -33.80
CA SER A 51 16.57 6.41 -34.15
C SER A 51 15.52 5.93 -35.19
N ALA A 52 14.24 5.95 -34.81
CA ALA A 52 13.12 6.00 -35.75
C ALA A 52 11.83 6.48 -35.06
N SER A 53 11.23 7.50 -35.66
CA SER A 53 9.81 7.91 -35.62
C SER A 53 9.19 8.32 -34.27
N SER A 54 8.86 9.62 -34.20
CA SER A 54 7.56 10.21 -33.83
C SER A 54 6.47 9.27 -33.28
N PRO A 55 5.69 9.69 -32.25
CA PRO A 55 4.57 8.92 -31.71
C PRO A 55 3.38 8.96 -32.68
N GLN A 56 3.47 8.18 -33.76
CA GLN A 56 2.36 7.99 -34.67
C GLN A 56 1.40 6.98 -34.03
N ALA A 57 0.32 7.52 -33.45
CA ALA A 57 -0.86 6.75 -33.12
C ALA A 57 -1.38 6.01 -34.37
N THR A 58 -2.14 4.94 -34.09
CA THR A 58 -3.10 4.22 -34.95
C THR A 58 -2.60 3.01 -35.75
N ASN A 59 -2.43 1.88 -35.04
CA ASN A 59 -3.08 0.63 -35.46
C ASN A 59 -3.97 0.19 -34.29
N THR A 60 -5.22 0.64 -34.31
CA THR A 60 -6.11 0.71 -33.13
C THR A 60 -6.48 -0.62 -32.48
N SER A 61 -6.09 -1.78 -33.01
CA SER A 61 -6.29 -3.09 -32.35
C SER A 61 -5.48 -4.22 -33.01
N CYS A 62 -4.15 -4.06 -33.15
CA CYS A 62 -3.35 -5.14 -33.75
C CYS A 62 -3.38 -6.44 -32.92
N TRP A 63 -3.53 -6.33 -31.60
CA TRP A 63 -3.66 -7.46 -30.67
C TRP A 63 -4.91 -8.34 -30.90
N LEU A 64 -5.88 -7.89 -31.71
CA LEU A 64 -7.06 -8.69 -32.08
C LEU A 64 -6.81 -9.60 -33.29
N HIS A 65 -5.85 -9.24 -34.15
CA HIS A 65 -5.65 -9.87 -35.45
C HIS A 65 -4.29 -10.56 -35.58
N GLU A 66 -3.35 -10.26 -34.68
CA GLU A 66 -1.99 -10.77 -34.68
C GLU A 66 -1.59 -11.29 -33.31
N GLU A 67 -0.63 -12.21 -33.30
CA GLU A 67 0.07 -12.58 -32.07
C GLU A 67 0.87 -11.37 -31.57
N TYR A 68 0.74 -11.09 -30.28
CA TYR A 68 1.34 -9.93 -29.63
C TYR A 68 2.09 -10.36 -28.37
N GLU A 69 3.17 -9.64 -28.08
CA GLU A 69 3.90 -9.76 -26.82
C GLU A 69 3.70 -8.49 -26.00
N VAL A 70 3.48 -8.63 -24.70
CA VAL A 70 3.39 -7.50 -23.78
C VAL A 70 4.82 -7.03 -23.49
N VAL A 71 5.16 -5.83 -23.97
CA VAL A 71 6.50 -5.25 -23.77
C VAL A 71 6.55 -4.45 -22.48
N GLU A 72 5.47 -3.73 -22.17
CA GLU A 72 5.37 -2.91 -20.98
C GLU A 72 4.06 -3.21 -20.28
N GLU A 73 4.18 -3.70 -19.04
CA GLU A 73 3.04 -4.02 -18.19
C GLU A 73 2.21 -2.77 -17.86
N CYS A 74 0.96 -2.99 -17.45
CA CYS A 74 0.00 -1.94 -17.14
C CYS A 74 0.54 -0.95 -16.09
N HIS A 75 0.70 0.30 -16.52
CA HIS A 75 1.22 1.39 -15.70
C HIS A 75 0.34 2.65 -15.84
N PRO A 76 0.35 3.54 -14.83
CA PRO A 76 -0.43 4.77 -14.90
C PRO A 76 0.06 5.67 -16.04
N CYS A 77 -0.89 6.33 -16.71
CA CYS A 77 -0.56 7.33 -17.73
C CYS A 77 0.06 8.57 -17.09
N THR A 78 0.95 9.24 -17.83
CA THR A 78 1.56 10.49 -17.35
C THR A 78 0.57 11.64 -17.39
N ASP A 79 0.72 12.63 -16.50
CA ASP A 79 -0.18 13.78 -16.43
C ASP A 79 -0.25 14.58 -17.75
N PHE A 80 0.86 14.62 -18.50
CA PHE A 80 0.93 15.25 -19.81
C PHE A 80 0.06 14.53 -20.84
N GLU A 81 0.09 13.19 -20.87
CA GLU A 81 -0.70 12.38 -21.81
C GLU A 81 -2.20 12.50 -21.54
N VAL A 82 -2.57 12.60 -20.26
CA VAL A 82 -3.96 12.81 -19.84
C VAL A 82 -4.44 14.23 -20.17
N ALA A 83 -3.62 15.25 -19.92
CA ALA A 83 -3.96 16.64 -20.20
C ALA A 83 -4.02 16.96 -21.69
N SER A 84 -3.06 16.44 -22.47
CA SER A 84 -2.97 16.66 -23.92
C SER A 84 -3.92 15.77 -24.73
N LYS A 85 -4.48 14.71 -24.12
CA LYS A 85 -5.30 13.69 -24.79
C LYS A 85 -4.60 13.07 -26.01
N SER A 86 -3.26 13.04 -25.99
CA SER A 86 -2.45 12.50 -27.09
C SER A 86 -2.69 10.99 -27.28
N ILE A 87 -3.04 10.30 -26.20
CA ILE A 87 -3.35 8.87 -26.15
C ILE A 87 -4.80 8.74 -25.70
N LYS A 88 -5.69 8.33 -26.61
CA LYS A 88 -7.13 8.24 -26.36
C LYS A 88 -7.44 7.15 -25.33
N GLU A 89 -6.59 6.13 -25.25
CA GLU A 89 -6.67 4.98 -24.37
C GLU A 89 -6.47 5.34 -22.89
N CYS A 90 -5.83 6.48 -22.60
CA CYS A 90 -5.61 6.96 -21.23
C CYS A 90 -6.81 7.71 -20.62
N ILE A 91 -7.82 8.08 -21.42
CA ILE A 91 -8.98 8.86 -20.97
C ILE A 91 -9.91 8.07 -20.02
N PRO A 92 -10.30 6.82 -20.32
CA PRO A 92 -11.28 6.09 -19.49
C PRO A 92 -10.69 5.52 -18.20
N THR A 93 -9.49 4.94 -18.24
CA THR A 93 -8.91 4.17 -17.12
C THR A 93 -7.71 4.86 -16.47
N LYS A 94 -7.05 5.80 -17.17
CA LYS A 94 -5.75 6.37 -16.80
C LYS A 94 -4.63 5.35 -16.64
N PHE A 95 -4.80 4.15 -17.19
CA PHE A 95 -3.79 3.10 -17.22
C PHE A 95 -3.58 2.63 -18.65
N LYS A 96 -2.31 2.44 -19.03
CA LYS A 96 -1.93 1.97 -20.36
C LYS A 96 -0.97 0.80 -20.25
N GLU A 97 -1.02 -0.09 -21.22
CA GLU A 97 -0.01 -1.12 -21.44
C GLU A 97 0.46 -1.06 -22.89
N VAL A 98 1.72 -1.42 -23.12
CA VAL A 98 2.34 -1.37 -24.45
C VAL A 98 2.57 -2.80 -24.95
N VAL A 99 1.95 -3.10 -26.08
CA VAL A 99 2.08 -4.39 -26.76
C VAL A 99 2.89 -4.23 -28.04
N LYS A 100 3.66 -5.26 -28.38
CA LYS A 100 4.37 -5.36 -29.66
C LYS A 100 3.71 -6.47 -30.46
N CYS A 101 3.04 -6.07 -31.53
CA CYS A 101 2.47 -6.95 -32.53
C CYS A 101 3.57 -7.37 -33.52
N ARG A 102 3.50 -8.62 -34.00
CA ARG A 102 4.55 -9.17 -34.88
C ARG A 102 4.71 -8.41 -36.19
N ILE A 103 3.62 -7.91 -36.78
CA ILE A 103 3.61 -7.31 -38.14
C ILE A 103 3.47 -5.79 -38.05
N SER A 104 2.56 -5.31 -37.23
CA SER A 104 2.15 -3.90 -37.15
C SER A 104 2.94 -3.06 -36.14
N GLY A 105 3.88 -3.67 -35.40
CA GLY A 105 4.81 -2.97 -34.52
C GLY A 105 4.25 -2.69 -33.11
N ARG A 106 4.62 -1.56 -32.51
CA ARG A 106 4.20 -1.20 -31.14
C ARG A 106 2.82 -0.55 -31.14
N ALA A 107 1.93 -1.02 -30.28
CA ALA A 107 0.62 -0.44 -30.04
C ALA A 107 0.36 -0.25 -28.54
N VAL A 108 -0.44 0.76 -28.20
CA VAL A 108 -0.82 1.08 -26.82
C VAL A 108 -2.28 0.73 -26.66
N ARG A 109 -2.63 0.06 -25.55
CA ARG A 109 -4.02 -0.23 -25.19
C ARG A 109 -4.32 0.18 -23.75
N SER A 110 -5.59 0.48 -23.50
CA SER A 110 -6.09 0.72 -22.14
C SER A 110 -6.15 -0.60 -21.39
N CYS A 111 -5.61 -0.63 -20.18
CA CYS A 111 -5.71 -1.79 -19.31
C CYS A 111 -6.57 -1.44 -18.08
N GLN A 112 -7.26 -2.42 -17.51
CA GLN A 112 -7.88 -2.23 -16.20
C GLN A 112 -6.81 -2.37 -15.11
N LYS A 113 -6.97 -1.59 -14.04
CA LYS A 113 -6.00 -1.50 -12.94
C LYS A 113 -5.59 -2.90 -12.46
N VAL A 114 -4.29 -3.06 -12.25
CA VAL A 114 -3.67 -4.35 -11.91
C VAL A 114 -4.15 -4.90 -10.57
N VAL A 115 -4.94 -5.99 -10.63
CA VAL A 115 -5.57 -6.63 -9.46
C VAL A 115 -4.53 -7.08 -8.42
N TRP A 116 -3.35 -7.56 -8.86
CA TRP A 116 -2.31 -8.05 -7.94
C TRP A 116 -1.75 -6.96 -7.01
N LEU A 117 -1.75 -5.71 -7.46
CA LEU A 117 -1.16 -4.60 -6.72
C LEU A 117 -2.10 -4.12 -5.62
N GLU A 118 -3.41 -4.22 -5.85
CA GLU A 118 -4.43 -4.00 -4.82
C GLU A 118 -4.40 -5.10 -3.76
N GLU A 119 -4.17 -6.35 -4.17
CA GLU A 119 -4.11 -7.50 -3.27
C GLU A 119 -2.99 -7.38 -2.22
N ARG A 120 -1.78 -6.96 -2.63
CA ARG A 120 -0.68 -6.73 -1.67
C ARG A 120 -0.97 -5.61 -0.68
N LYS A 121 -1.61 -4.53 -1.15
CA LYS A 121 -1.99 -3.39 -0.28
C LYS A 121 -3.08 -3.80 0.69
N PHE A 122 -4.03 -4.60 0.23
CA PHE A 122 -5.07 -5.19 1.07
C PHE A 122 -4.47 -6.09 2.15
N TRP A 123 -3.56 -7.00 1.80
CA TRP A 123 -2.95 -7.92 2.76
C TRP A 123 -2.09 -7.21 3.81
N LEU A 124 -1.36 -6.16 3.42
CA LEU A 124 -0.60 -5.33 4.35
C LEU A 124 -1.51 -4.61 5.35
N PHE A 125 -2.64 -4.07 4.87
CA PHE A 125 -3.64 -3.43 5.74
C PHE A 125 -4.27 -4.44 6.70
N GLU A 126 -4.66 -5.62 6.20
CA GLU A 126 -5.27 -6.69 6.99
C GLU A 126 -4.35 -7.20 8.10
N VAL A 127 -3.08 -7.45 7.78
CA VAL A 127 -2.09 -7.86 8.80
C VAL A 127 -1.91 -6.75 9.83
N PHE A 128 -1.89 -5.49 9.40
CA PHE A 128 -1.71 -4.37 10.32
C PHE A 128 -2.89 -4.22 11.28
N THR A 129 -4.12 -4.28 10.78
CA THR A 129 -5.34 -4.21 11.62
C THR A 129 -5.43 -5.40 12.56
N LEU A 130 -5.08 -6.61 12.10
CA LEU A 130 -5.03 -7.82 12.92
C LEU A 130 -4.00 -7.69 14.06
N CYS A 131 -2.80 -7.22 13.76
CA CYS A 131 -1.78 -6.97 14.79
C CYS A 131 -2.24 -5.93 15.81
N GLY A 132 -2.85 -4.82 15.37
CA GLY A 132 -3.42 -3.81 16.25
C GLY A 132 -4.51 -4.39 17.17
N ALA A 133 -5.38 -5.24 16.63
CA ALA A 133 -6.42 -5.92 17.40
C ALA A 133 -5.85 -6.88 18.44
N LEU A 134 -4.84 -7.67 18.08
CA LEU A 134 -4.16 -8.59 18.99
C LEU A 134 -3.48 -7.85 20.15
N ILE A 135 -2.77 -6.75 19.85
CA ILE A 135 -2.11 -5.93 20.88
C ILE A 135 -3.15 -5.32 21.83
N SER A 136 -4.24 -4.80 21.29
CA SER A 136 -5.34 -4.23 22.09
C SER A 136 -5.99 -5.29 23.00
N SER A 137 -6.30 -6.47 22.44
CA SER A 137 -6.87 -7.59 23.19
C SER A 137 -5.93 -8.06 24.31
N LEU A 138 -4.64 -8.22 24.01
CA LEU A 138 -3.63 -8.61 24.98
C LEU A 138 -3.50 -7.56 26.10
N ALA A 139 -3.57 -6.27 25.77
CA ALA A 139 -3.55 -5.20 26.76
C ALA A 139 -4.76 -5.26 27.71
N VAL A 140 -5.96 -5.53 27.19
CA VAL A 140 -7.17 -5.73 28.01
C VAL A 140 -7.01 -6.94 28.92
N PHE A 141 -6.48 -8.05 28.40
CA PHE A 141 -6.25 -9.27 29.17
C PHE A 141 -5.26 -9.06 30.33
N ILE A 142 -4.14 -8.37 30.08
CA ILE A 142 -3.16 -8.03 31.13
C ILE A 142 -3.82 -7.16 32.20
N ARG A 143 -4.61 -6.16 31.78
CA ARG A 143 -5.34 -5.30 32.71
C ARG A 143 -6.31 -6.10 33.57
N GLN A 144 -7.11 -6.99 32.97
CA GLN A 144 -8.03 -7.86 33.70
C GLN A 144 -7.28 -8.71 34.73
N ARG A 145 -6.18 -9.36 34.34
CA ARG A 145 -5.34 -10.12 35.26
C ARG A 145 -4.79 -9.30 36.42
N GLN A 146 -4.43 -8.04 36.18
CA GLN A 146 -3.99 -7.16 37.27
C GLN A 146 -5.14 -6.83 38.24
N LEU A 147 -6.36 -6.59 37.74
CA LEU A 147 -7.52 -6.38 38.60
C LEU A 147 -7.85 -7.64 39.41
N ASP A 148 -7.83 -8.81 38.78
CA ASP A 148 -8.12 -10.08 39.44
C ASP A 148 -7.13 -10.38 40.57
N ARG A 149 -5.83 -10.16 40.34
CA ARG A 149 -4.80 -10.30 41.39
C ARG A 149 -5.06 -9.38 42.58
N ARG A 150 -5.57 -8.17 42.36
CA ARG A 150 -5.92 -7.24 43.46
C ARG A 150 -7.17 -7.67 44.18
N MET A 151 -8.18 -8.16 43.46
CA MET A 151 -9.40 -8.68 44.05
C MET A 151 -9.13 -9.91 44.92
N MET A 152 -8.32 -10.85 44.44
CA MET A 152 -7.91 -12.04 45.21
C MET A 152 -7.18 -11.69 46.51
N LYS A 153 -6.27 -10.70 46.49
CA LYS A 153 -5.60 -10.21 47.70
C LYS A 153 -6.59 -9.61 48.72
N ARG A 154 -7.63 -8.91 48.25
CA ARG A 154 -8.68 -8.37 49.11
C ARG A 154 -9.53 -9.47 49.74
N LEU A 155 -9.87 -10.51 48.96
CA LEU A 155 -10.61 -11.68 49.46
C LEU A 155 -9.82 -12.41 50.55
N GLN A 156 -8.51 -12.64 50.33
CA GLN A 156 -7.65 -13.27 51.33
C GLN A 156 -7.56 -12.45 52.63
N ALA A 157 -7.44 -11.12 52.53
CA ALA A 157 -7.44 -10.25 53.69
C ALA A 157 -8.77 -10.36 54.48
N GLN A 158 -9.92 -10.30 53.79
CA GLN A 158 -11.23 -10.41 54.44
C GLN A 158 -11.44 -11.77 55.14
N LEU A 159 -11.01 -12.87 54.50
CA LEU A 159 -11.08 -14.20 55.09
C LEU A 159 -10.20 -14.32 56.35
N SER A 160 -9.00 -13.73 56.35
CA SER A 160 -8.11 -13.76 57.50
C SER A 160 -8.65 -12.99 58.72
N THR A 161 -9.40 -11.91 58.50
CA THR A 161 -10.03 -11.12 59.58
C THR A 161 -11.36 -11.68 60.08
N THR A 162 -12.04 -12.55 59.31
CA THR A 162 -13.37 -13.09 59.68
C THR A 162 -13.28 -14.42 60.44
N CYS A 163 -12.13 -15.10 60.42
CA CYS A 163 -11.89 -16.37 61.11
C CYS A 163 -11.03 -16.25 62.39
N ALA A 164 -10.86 -15.04 62.91
CA ALA A 164 -10.22 -14.75 64.20
C ALA A 164 -11.23 -14.13 65.15
#